data_AF-A0A9C7YR58-F1
#
_entry.id   AF-A0A9C7YR58-F1
#
_cell.length_a   1.000
_cell.length_b   1.000
_cell.length_c   1.000
_cell.angle_alpha   90.00
_cell.angle_beta   90.00
_cell.angle_gamma   90.00
#
_symmetry.space_group_name_H-M   'P 1'
#
loop_
_entity.id
_entity.type
_entity.pdbx_description
1 polymer ?
#
loop_
_entity_poly.entity_id
_entity_poly.type
_entity_poly.pdbx_seq_one_letter_code
_entity_poly.pdbx_strand_id
1 'polypeptide(L)' 'MDIKEVTEKYHLNVYKRFNLTLKEGKGVKLFDDKGREYIDF' A
#
# COMPACT_ATOMS: atom_id res chain seq x y z
N MET A 1 -7.55 10.57 -4.75
CA MET A 1 -7.30 9.70 -5.91
C MET A 1 -7.11 8.31 -5.37
N ASP A 2 -7.86 7.32 -5.86
CA ASP A 2 -7.69 5.94 -5.40
C ASP A 2 -6.41 5.36 -6.02
N ILE A 3 -5.41 5.04 -5.18
CA ILE A 3 -4.13 4.51 -5.65
C ILE A 3 -4.30 3.14 -6.32
N LYS A 4 -5.33 2.39 -5.94
CA LYS A 4 -5.59 1.07 -6.47
C LYS A 4 -6.03 1.16 -7.93
N GLU A 5 -7.00 2.02 -8.23
CA GLU A 5 -7.46 2.26 -9.61
C GLU A 5 -6.33 2.74 -10.52
N VAL A 6 -5.46 3.62 -10.00
CA VAL A 6 -4.30 4.14 -10.74
C VAL A 6 -3.30 3.03 -11.03
N THR A 7 -3.03 2.19 -10.04
CA THR A 7 -2.12 1.04 -10.20
C THR A 7 -2.68 0.06 -11.22
N GLU A 8 -3.97 -0.29 -11.14
CA GLU A 8 -4.62 -1.19 -12.08
C GLU A 8 -4.60 -0.65 -13.52
N LYS A 9 -4.71 0.66 -13.69
CA LYS A 9 -4.73 1.30 -15.01
C LYS A 9 -3.35 1.45 -15.65
N TYR A 10 -2.33 1.80 -14.87
CA TYR A 10 -1.04 2.25 -15.39
C TYR A 10 0.14 1.35 -15.04
N HIS A 11 -0.02 0.40 -14.12
CA HIS A 11 1.05 -0.46 -13.68
C HIS A 11 0.88 -1.89 -14.23
N LEU A 12 1.93 -2.45 -14.83
CA LEU A 12 1.91 -3.83 -15.31
C LEU A 12 1.89 -4.83 -14.14
N ASN A 13 0.82 -5.61 -14.04
CA ASN A 13 0.58 -6.51 -12.91
C ASN A 13 1.41 -7.82 -12.98
N VAL A 14 2.70 -7.72 -12.70
CA VAL A 14 3.62 -8.88 -12.63
C VAL A 14 3.72 -9.51 -11.24
N TYR A 15 3.20 -8.84 -10.20
CA TYR A 15 3.18 -9.32 -8.81
C TYR A 15 1.75 -9.37 -8.28
N LYS A 16 1.45 -10.40 -7.46
CA LYS A 16 0.19 -10.48 -6.70
C LYS A 16 0.29 -9.60 -5.46
N ARG A 17 -0.03 -8.32 -5.61
CA ARG A 17 -0.01 -7.33 -4.53
C ARG A 17 -1.15 -7.55 -3.53
N PHE A 18 -0.88 -7.23 -2.26
CA PHE A 18 -1.92 -7.16 -1.24
C PHE A 18 -2.91 -6.03 -1.54
N ASN A 19 -4.16 -6.20 -1.12
CA ASN A 19 -5.17 -5.14 -1.14
C ASN A 19 -4.95 -4.17 0.04
N LEU A 20 -3.76 -3.57 0.11
CA LEU A 20 -3.29 -2.70 1.16
C LEU A 20 -2.44 -1.57 0.56
N THR A 21 -2.76 -0.33 0.93
CA THR A 21 -2.03 0.86 0.51
C THR A 21 -1.26 1.43 1.69
N LEU A 22 0.06 1.33 1.67
CA LEU A 22 0.92 1.94 2.68
C LEU A 22 1.27 3.37 2.27
N LYS A 23 1.12 4.34 3.18
CA LYS A 23 1.39 5.77 2.93
C LYS A 23 2.66 6.28 3.62
N GLU A 24 3.06 5.66 4.72
CA GLU A 24 4.18 6.12 5.56
C GLU A 24 4.81 4.93 6.30
N GLY A 25 6.09 5.06 6.64
CA GLY A 25 6.79 4.13 7.52
C GLY A 25 7.69 4.85 8.53
N LYS A 26 7.79 4.32 9.75
CA LYS A 26 8.67 4.80 10.82
C LYS A 26 9.22 3.64 11.64
N GLY A 27 10.53 3.39 11.52
CA GLY A 27 11.16 2.22 12.15
C GLY A 27 10.53 0.93 11.60
N VAL A 28 10.05 0.05 12.48
CA VAL A 28 9.37 -1.21 12.12
C VAL A 28 7.86 -1.04 11.84
N LYS A 29 7.35 0.20 11.92
CA LYS A 29 5.92 0.47 11.76
C LYS A 29 5.60 1.00 10.37
N LEU A 30 4.51 0.52 9.81
CA LEU A 30 3.92 0.97 8.54
C LEU A 30 2.52 1.52 8.80
N PHE A 31 2.13 2.54 8.04
CA PHE A 31 0.84 3.20 8.19
C PHE A 31 0.09 3.19 6.86
N ASP A 32 -1.18 2.78 6.86
CA ASP A 32 -2.00 2.84 5.66
C ASP A 32 -2.69 4.20 5.45
N ASP A 33 -3.28 4.36 4.28
CA ASP A 33 -4.06 5.53 3.89
C ASP A 33 -5.27 5.80 4.81
N LYS A 34 -5.73 4.80 5.57
CA LYS A 34 -6.84 4.87 6.53
C LYS A 34 -6.39 5.12 7.97
N GLY A 35 -5.09 5.26 8.21
CA GLY A 35 -4.50 5.52 9.54
C GLY A 35 -4.35 4.28 10.42
N ARG A 36 -4.43 3.07 9.86
CA ARG A 36 -4.10 1.84 10.58
C ARG A 36 -2.59 1.65 10.61
N GLU A 37 -2.11 1.08 11.71
CA GLU A 37 -0.71 0.77 11.94
C GLU A 37 -0.47 -0.74 11.76
N TYR A 38 0.64 -1.08 11.12
CA TYR A 38 1.11 -2.44 10.88
C TYR A 38 2.56 -2.57 11.33
N ILE A 39 2.96 -3.78 11.73
CA ILE A 39 4.36 -4.13 11.97
C ILE A 39 4.91 -4.73 10.66
N ASP A 40 6.05 -4.23 10.20
CA ASP A 40 6.79 -4.77 9.06
C ASP A 40 7.56 -6.03 9.50
N PHE A 41 7.16 -7.19 9.00
CA PHE A 41 7.66 -8.51 9.41
C PHE A 41 8.12 -9.33 8.22
#